data_AF-A0A7X9NSI3-F1
#
_entry.id   AF-A0A7X9NSI3-F1
#
_cell.length_a   1.000
_cell.length_b   1.000
_cell.length_c   1.000
_cell.angle_alpha   90.00
_cell.angle_beta   90.00
_cell.angle_gamma   90.00
#
_symmetry.space_group_name_H-M   'P 1'
#
loop_
_entity.id
_entity.type
_entity.pdbx_description
1 polymer ?
#
loop_
_entity_poly.entity_id
_entity_poly.type
_entity_poly.pdbx_seq_one_letter_code
_entity_poly.pdbx_strand_id
1 'polypeptide(L)'
;MDRKRLIAIITVVTLIIAGIGVGMWRSRHHDTAARATPTVQATTRRATPKATPTPAISAQDAAALATRFEHAARDWGADPNAAVTDNATLAAQRVPDRLDRTAFSQVSTITPADVNADSPSADCAGDPDAVLCKAHPTRLAYWRDNWYELGARLDGDPKTTVNHDGTVTTTGRLNLIAWANTTGAATVPGYWGYSPRTWSLDYTDTLTVKGGKVTAWRTTQPGWLAAPMTGDWSADPLSQIPADSTQTDTPVPGDLPDLGLDPDPGLAVMANNADTTGQAWIDILAKVAPGQTDEQGNDRSDDQRLSEQDYERLVGGD
;
A
#
# COMPACT_ATOMS: atom_id res chain seq x y z
N MET A 1 -33.81 23.20 -24.49
CA MET A 1 -33.07 23.31 -23.22
C MET A 1 -33.04 24.77 -22.82
N ASP A 2 -33.68 25.10 -21.71
CA ASP A 2 -34.00 26.48 -21.32
C ASP A 2 -32.76 27.23 -20.81
N ARG A 3 -32.52 28.46 -21.29
CA ARG A 3 -31.28 29.24 -21.08
C ARG A 3 -31.02 29.55 -19.60
N LYS A 4 -32.04 29.38 -18.75
CA LYS A 4 -31.96 29.49 -17.28
C LYS A 4 -31.37 28.25 -16.60
N ARG A 5 -31.42 27.06 -17.22
CA ARG A 5 -30.78 25.83 -16.69
C ARG A 5 -29.28 25.78 -16.96
N LEU A 6 -28.78 26.52 -17.96
CA LEU A 6 -27.34 26.58 -18.27
C LEU A 6 -26.56 27.48 -17.30
N ILE A 7 -27.21 28.50 -16.70
CA ILE A 7 -26.54 29.45 -15.79
C ILE A 7 -26.36 28.84 -14.39
N ALA A 8 -27.28 27.98 -13.94
CA ALA A 8 -27.17 27.33 -12.63
C ALA A 8 -26.04 26.28 -12.54
N ILE A 9 -25.67 25.65 -13.66
CA ILE A 9 -24.62 24.63 -13.70
C ILE A 9 -23.22 25.27 -13.63
N ILE A 10 -23.05 26.48 -14.19
CA ILE A 10 -21.75 27.17 -14.16
C ILE A 10 -21.43 27.71 -12.76
N THR A 11 -22.42 28.16 -11.98
CA THR A 11 -22.19 28.69 -10.63
C THR A 11 -21.81 27.62 -9.61
N VAL A 12 -22.26 26.37 -9.78
CA VAL A 12 -21.89 25.25 -8.89
C VAL A 12 -20.45 24.77 -9.18
N VAL A 13 -20.00 24.79 -10.44
CA VAL A 13 -18.63 24.42 -10.79
C VAL A 13 -17.59 25.46 -10.34
N THR A 14 -17.95 26.75 -10.25
CA THR A 14 -17.01 27.77 -9.74
C THR A 14 -16.84 27.73 -8.22
N LEU A 15 -17.80 27.17 -7.47
CA LEU A 15 -17.68 27.01 -6.01
C LEU A 15 -16.84 25.80 -5.60
N ILE A 16 -16.71 24.79 -6.46
CA ILE A 16 -15.84 23.62 -6.21
C ILE A 16 -14.35 24.00 -6.39
N ILE A 17 -14.02 24.98 -7.23
CA ILE A 17 -12.63 25.43 -7.44
C ILE A 17 -12.18 26.48 -6.41
N ALA A 18 -13.10 27.17 -5.72
CA ALA A 18 -12.76 28.12 -4.65
C ALA A 18 -12.57 27.48 -3.26
N GLY A 19 -12.96 26.21 -3.07
CA GLY A 19 -12.86 25.50 -1.78
C GLY A 19 -11.53 24.81 -1.50
N ILE A 20 -10.70 24.58 -2.52
CA ILE A 20 -9.43 23.83 -2.37
C ILE A 20 -8.24 24.77 -2.04
N GLY A 21 -8.43 26.10 -2.15
CA GLY A 21 -7.36 27.10 -1.99
C GLY A 21 -7.16 27.73 -0.60
N VAL A 22 -7.96 27.39 0.42
CA VAL A 22 -7.90 28.07 1.75
C VAL A 22 -7.53 27.13 2.91
N GLY A 23 -7.45 25.81 2.67
CA GLY A 23 -7.03 24.82 3.69
C GLY A 23 -5.52 24.73 3.92
N MET A 24 -4.69 25.18 2.97
CA MET A 24 -3.23 24.98 3.01
C MET A 24 -2.39 26.18 3.44
N TRP A 25 -3.01 27.32 3.81
CA TRP A 25 -2.25 28.54 4.18
C TRP A 25 -2.29 28.91 5.67
N ARG A 26 -3.03 28.18 6.52
CA ARG A 26 -3.02 28.41 7.98
C ARG A 26 -1.98 27.60 8.77
N SER A 27 -1.24 26.71 8.12
CA SER A 27 -0.25 25.86 8.80
C SER A 27 1.21 26.29 8.60
N ARG A 28 1.48 27.42 7.94
CA ARG A 28 2.85 27.86 7.60
C ARG A 28 3.30 29.22 8.16
N HIS A 29 2.49 29.94 8.94
CA HIS A 29 2.90 31.24 9.52
C HIS A 29 2.44 31.46 10.97
N HIS A 30 3.03 30.69 11.89
CA HIS A 30 3.35 31.10 13.26
C HIS A 30 4.78 30.54 13.45
N ASP A 31 5.88 31.29 13.53
CA ASP A 31 6.13 32.53 14.24
C ASP A 31 7.22 33.35 13.52
N THR A 32 6.96 34.62 13.25
CA THR A 32 8.04 35.61 13.13
C THR A 32 7.50 37.02 13.36
N ALA A 33 7.33 37.40 14.63
CA ALA A 33 7.38 38.80 15.00
C ALA A 33 7.78 39.00 16.46
N ALA A 34 8.69 39.96 16.63
CA ALA A 34 9.05 40.71 17.83
C ALA A 34 10.15 40.12 18.74
N ARG A 35 11.39 40.52 18.39
CA ARG A 35 12.46 40.79 19.36
C ARG A 35 11.95 41.75 20.43
N ALA A 36 11.81 41.27 21.65
CA ALA A 36 11.87 42.08 22.85
C ALA A 36 13.01 41.51 23.71
N THR A 37 14.08 42.27 23.84
CA THR A 37 15.25 41.97 24.69
C THR A 37 14.82 42.08 26.16
N PRO A 38 14.92 41.03 26.99
CA PRO A 38 14.91 41.18 28.43
C PRO A 38 16.37 41.27 28.91
N THR A 39 16.66 42.38 29.56
CA THR A 39 17.89 42.69 30.28
C THR A 39 18.36 41.51 31.12
N VAL A 40 19.62 41.11 30.93
CA VAL A 40 20.32 40.12 31.74
C VAL A 40 20.45 40.65 33.17
N GLN A 41 19.69 40.08 34.12
CA GLN A 41 20.05 40.12 35.52
C GLN A 41 20.57 38.73 35.90
N ALA A 42 21.88 38.66 36.14
CA ALA A 42 22.56 37.47 36.62
C ALA A 42 22.05 37.13 38.03
N THR A 43 21.18 36.12 38.12
CA THR A 43 20.97 35.37 39.36
C THR A 43 21.61 33.99 39.17
N THR A 44 22.64 33.72 39.96
CA THR A 44 23.33 32.43 40.07
C THR A 44 22.34 31.37 40.56
N ARG A 45 21.60 30.76 39.63
CA ARG A 45 20.77 29.60 39.89
C ARG A 45 21.68 28.38 39.96
N ARG A 46 21.87 27.88 41.19
CA ARG A 46 22.53 26.62 41.47
C ARG A 46 21.86 25.52 40.63
N ALA A 47 22.59 24.97 39.67
CA ALA A 47 22.11 23.89 38.82
C ALA A 47 21.77 22.69 39.72
N THR A 48 20.49 22.48 39.95
CA THR A 48 19.98 21.22 40.49
C THR A 48 20.18 20.19 39.36
N PRO A 49 20.82 19.04 39.60
CA PRO A 49 20.96 18.02 38.57
C PRO A 49 19.55 17.67 38.07
N LYS A 50 19.29 17.93 36.78
CA LYS A 50 18.07 17.49 36.12
C LYS A 50 18.10 15.98 36.18
N ALA A 51 17.33 15.41 37.11
CA ALA A 51 17.21 13.96 37.23
C ALA A 51 16.83 13.41 35.85
N THR A 52 17.73 12.65 35.25
CA THR A 52 17.43 11.91 34.03
C THR A 52 16.21 11.05 34.35
N PRO A 53 15.07 11.21 33.65
CA PRO A 53 13.92 10.36 33.90
C PRO A 53 14.39 8.92 33.77
N THR A 54 14.30 8.15 34.85
CA THR A 54 14.56 6.71 34.77
C THR A 54 13.55 6.16 33.75
N PRO A 55 14.01 5.56 32.65
CA PRO A 55 13.08 4.99 31.68
C PRO A 55 12.16 4.01 32.41
N ALA A 56 10.86 4.11 32.18
CA ALA A 56 9.87 3.25 32.83
C ALA A 56 10.03 1.76 32.48
N ILE A 57 10.89 1.44 31.52
CA ILE A 57 11.20 0.11 31.02
C ILE A 57 12.70 0.00 30.70
N SER A 58 13.26 -1.20 30.67
CA SER A 58 14.67 -1.40 30.30
C SER A 58 14.90 -1.08 28.81
N ALA A 59 16.15 -0.83 28.41
CA ALA A 59 16.50 -0.60 27.01
C ALA A 59 16.18 -1.83 26.13
N GLN A 60 16.36 -3.04 26.67
CA GLN A 60 16.03 -4.28 25.97
C GLN A 60 14.51 -4.42 25.77
N ASP A 61 13.72 -4.10 26.80
CA ASP A 61 12.26 -4.14 26.69
C ASP A 61 11.72 -3.07 25.73
N ALA A 62 12.36 -1.89 25.70
CA ALA A 62 12.04 -0.82 24.77
C ALA A 62 12.32 -1.22 23.32
N ALA A 63 13.47 -1.85 23.06
CA ALA A 63 13.81 -2.42 21.76
C ALA A 63 12.80 -3.50 21.33
N ALA A 64 12.47 -4.45 22.22
CA ALA A 64 11.49 -5.49 21.92
C ALA A 64 10.07 -4.94 21.69
N LEU A 65 9.66 -3.92 22.45
CA LEU A 65 8.40 -3.22 22.23
C LEU A 65 8.38 -2.53 20.86
N ALA A 66 9.48 -1.89 20.48
CA ALA A 66 9.61 -1.22 19.19
C ALA A 66 9.48 -2.22 18.03
N THR A 67 10.18 -3.36 18.08
CA THR A 67 10.01 -4.43 17.07
C THR A 67 8.56 -4.90 16.97
N ARG A 68 7.89 -5.20 18.10
CA ARG A 68 6.47 -5.60 18.08
C ARG A 68 5.55 -4.50 17.55
N PHE A 69 5.87 -3.23 17.83
CA PHE A 69 5.13 -2.10 17.28
C PHE A 69 5.23 -2.04 15.77
N GLU A 70 6.43 -2.17 15.20
CA GLU A 70 6.63 -2.16 13.75
C GLU A 70 5.84 -3.28 13.07
N HIS A 71 5.93 -4.52 13.55
CA HIS A 71 5.13 -5.64 13.02
C HIS A 71 3.62 -5.35 13.12
N ALA A 72 3.15 -4.93 14.30
CA ALA A 72 1.73 -4.67 14.50
C ALA A 72 1.19 -3.48 13.69
N ALA A 73 2.05 -2.54 13.31
CA ALA A 73 1.67 -1.37 12.53
C ALA A 73 1.72 -1.62 11.02
N ARG A 74 2.55 -2.56 10.56
CA ARG A 74 2.96 -2.69 9.15
C ARG A 74 2.66 -4.05 8.51
N ASP A 75 2.51 -5.12 9.29
CA ASP A 75 2.15 -6.43 8.75
C ASP A 75 0.63 -6.54 8.60
N TRP A 76 0.13 -6.47 7.37
CA TRP A 76 -1.30 -6.54 7.08
C TRP A 76 -1.61 -6.95 5.65
N GLY A 77 -2.82 -7.48 5.43
CA GLY A 77 -3.32 -7.77 4.08
C GLY A 77 -2.56 -8.89 3.39
N ALA A 78 -2.41 -8.79 2.07
CA ALA A 78 -1.66 -9.74 1.26
C ALA A 78 -0.18 -9.81 1.68
N ASP A 79 0.44 -10.98 1.48
CA ASP A 79 1.87 -11.19 1.67
C ASP A 79 2.59 -11.09 0.32
N PRO A 80 3.45 -10.07 0.11
CA PRO A 80 4.19 -9.88 -1.14
C PRO A 80 5.09 -11.06 -1.54
N ASN A 81 5.42 -11.95 -0.61
CA ASN A 81 6.29 -13.10 -0.84
C ASN A 81 5.50 -14.42 -0.99
N ALA A 82 4.17 -14.40 -0.81
CA ALA A 82 3.37 -15.59 -0.97
C ALA A 82 3.19 -15.93 -2.45
N ALA A 83 3.43 -17.20 -2.80
CA ALA A 83 3.17 -17.68 -4.15
C ALA A 83 1.67 -17.86 -4.38
N VAL A 84 1.16 -17.32 -5.49
CA VAL A 84 -0.16 -17.65 -6.02
C VAL A 84 0.00 -18.73 -7.07
N THR A 85 -0.49 -19.92 -6.76
CA THR A 85 -0.35 -21.12 -7.61
C THR A 85 -1.69 -21.67 -8.09
N ASP A 86 -2.79 -21.13 -7.57
CA ASP A 86 -4.17 -21.49 -7.91
C ASP A 86 -5.15 -20.46 -7.33
N ASN A 87 -6.45 -20.65 -7.57
CA ASN A 87 -7.49 -19.76 -7.06
C ASN A 87 -7.63 -19.81 -5.52
N ALA A 88 -7.20 -20.87 -4.84
CA ALA A 88 -7.29 -20.99 -3.38
C ALA A 88 -6.20 -20.14 -2.69
N THR A 89 -4.98 -20.20 -3.21
CA THR A 89 -3.86 -19.36 -2.79
C THR A 89 -4.12 -17.89 -3.13
N LEU A 90 -4.73 -17.59 -4.29
CA LEU A 90 -5.21 -16.24 -4.62
C LEU A 90 -6.25 -15.73 -3.62
N ALA A 91 -7.26 -16.54 -3.28
CA ALA A 91 -8.30 -16.15 -2.32
C ALA A 91 -7.74 -15.82 -0.93
N ALA A 92 -6.64 -16.46 -0.52
CA ALA A 92 -5.97 -16.17 0.74
C ALA A 92 -5.25 -14.80 0.77
N GLN A 93 -4.99 -14.19 -0.40
CA GLN A 93 -4.36 -12.87 -0.53
C GLN A 93 -5.36 -11.70 -0.58
N ARG A 94 -6.66 -11.99 -0.52
CA ARG A 94 -7.70 -10.96 -0.59
C ARG A 94 -7.50 -9.88 0.48
N VAL A 95 -7.69 -8.60 0.11
CA VAL A 95 -7.80 -7.50 1.08
C VAL A 95 -8.80 -7.89 2.18
N PRO A 96 -8.41 -7.86 3.46
CA PRO A 96 -9.23 -8.39 4.53
C PRO A 96 -10.47 -7.54 4.77
N ASP A 97 -11.55 -8.18 5.22
CA ASP A 97 -12.81 -7.50 5.57
C ASP A 97 -12.66 -6.53 6.75
N ARG A 98 -11.62 -6.72 7.58
CA ARG A 98 -11.31 -5.90 8.75
C ARG A 98 -9.81 -5.90 9.01
N LEU A 99 -9.30 -4.80 9.54
CA LEU A 99 -7.96 -4.73 10.09
C LEU A 99 -7.97 -5.24 11.54
N ASP A 100 -7.20 -6.28 11.84
CA ASP A 100 -7.02 -6.73 13.23
C ASP A 100 -6.13 -5.75 13.99
N ARG A 101 -6.74 -4.95 14.87
CA ARG A 101 -6.07 -3.96 15.71
C ARG A 101 -5.59 -4.52 17.05
N THR A 102 -5.82 -5.79 17.33
CA THR A 102 -5.55 -6.39 18.65
C THR A 102 -4.07 -6.24 19.00
N ALA A 103 -3.17 -6.70 18.12
CA ALA A 103 -1.74 -6.59 18.32
C ALA A 103 -1.28 -5.13 18.47
N PHE A 104 -1.79 -4.23 17.60
CA PHE A 104 -1.44 -2.81 17.64
C PHE A 104 -1.85 -2.14 18.96
N SER A 105 -3.07 -2.41 19.43
CA SER A 105 -3.60 -1.87 20.69
C SER A 105 -2.84 -2.34 21.93
N GLN A 106 -2.19 -3.51 21.88
CA GLN A 106 -1.37 -4.02 22.97
C GLN A 106 -0.06 -3.23 23.12
N VAL A 107 0.50 -2.73 22.02
CA VAL A 107 1.82 -2.08 21.98
C VAL A 107 1.76 -0.55 21.82
N SER A 108 0.61 -0.01 21.43
CA SER A 108 0.43 1.40 21.10
C SER A 108 -0.78 2.03 21.77
N THR A 109 -0.73 3.34 21.99
CA THR A 109 -1.90 4.19 22.27
C THR A 109 -2.11 5.26 21.21
N ILE A 110 -1.38 5.18 20.09
CA ILE A 110 -1.53 6.12 18.98
C ILE A 110 -2.92 5.94 18.38
N THR A 111 -3.61 7.07 18.20
CA THR A 111 -4.90 7.09 17.53
C THR A 111 -4.72 7.06 16.00
N PRO A 112 -5.62 6.40 15.27
CA PRO A 112 -5.65 6.49 13.81
C PRO A 112 -5.81 7.93 13.33
N ALA A 113 -5.47 8.18 12.05
CA ALA A 113 -5.82 9.42 11.38
C ALA A 113 -7.35 9.64 11.34
N ASP A 114 -7.77 10.89 11.15
CA ASP A 114 -9.19 11.27 11.07
C ASP A 114 -9.92 10.51 9.96
N VAL A 115 -9.26 10.34 8.81
CA VAL A 115 -9.70 9.46 7.73
C VAL A 115 -8.90 8.17 7.80
N ASN A 116 -9.50 7.12 8.32
CA ASN A 116 -8.90 5.81 8.51
C ASN A 116 -9.75 4.69 7.89
N ALA A 117 -9.28 3.45 7.97
CA ALA A 117 -9.93 2.26 7.43
C ALA A 117 -11.42 2.11 7.81
N ASP A 118 -11.80 2.52 9.02
CA ASP A 118 -13.17 2.41 9.55
C ASP A 118 -14.01 3.67 9.32
N SER A 119 -13.41 4.73 8.79
CA SER A 119 -14.11 5.98 8.48
C SER A 119 -15.07 5.76 7.30
N PRO A 120 -16.15 6.56 7.20
CA PRO A 120 -17.05 6.48 6.05
C PRO A 120 -16.29 6.59 4.72
N SER A 121 -16.70 5.77 3.74
CA SER A 121 -16.18 5.85 2.37
C SER A 121 -16.58 7.17 1.70
N ALA A 122 -16.03 7.43 0.51
CA ALA A 122 -16.47 8.57 -0.30
C ALA A 122 -17.96 8.47 -0.69
N ASP A 123 -18.47 7.26 -0.90
CA ASP A 123 -19.86 6.97 -1.26
C ASP A 123 -20.85 7.35 -0.15
N CYS A 124 -20.39 7.40 1.10
CA CYS A 124 -21.21 7.72 2.26
C CYS A 124 -21.23 9.23 2.61
N ALA A 125 -20.43 10.07 1.95
CA ALA A 125 -20.22 11.46 2.37
C ALA A 125 -21.44 12.39 2.16
N GLY A 126 -22.38 12.00 1.28
CA GLY A 126 -23.57 12.80 0.95
C GLY A 126 -24.91 12.18 1.35
N ASP A 127 -24.99 10.85 1.40
CA ASP A 127 -26.20 10.10 1.76
C ASP A 127 -25.82 8.74 2.36
N PRO A 128 -25.88 8.59 3.69
CA PRO A 128 -25.60 7.33 4.38
C PRO A 128 -26.56 6.19 4.03
N ASP A 129 -27.75 6.49 3.48
CA ASP A 129 -28.76 5.49 3.11
C ASP A 129 -28.65 5.05 1.65
N ALA A 130 -27.77 5.68 0.86
CA ALA A 130 -27.52 5.33 -0.53
C ALA A 130 -27.05 3.88 -0.67
N VAL A 131 -27.43 3.25 -1.78
CA VAL A 131 -27.08 1.84 -2.07
C VAL A 131 -25.57 1.63 -2.09
N LEU A 132 -24.81 2.58 -2.64
CA LEU A 132 -23.36 2.51 -2.67
C LEU A 132 -22.73 2.63 -1.27
N CYS A 133 -23.30 3.43 -0.37
CA CYS A 133 -22.84 3.46 1.02
C CYS A 133 -23.11 2.14 1.76
N LYS A 134 -24.18 1.41 1.40
CA LYS A 134 -24.44 0.06 1.97
C LYS A 134 -23.44 -0.98 1.46
N ALA A 135 -22.98 -0.86 0.21
CA ALA A 135 -21.93 -1.71 -0.34
C ALA A 135 -20.58 -1.37 0.30
N HIS A 136 -20.24 -0.08 0.37
CA HIS A 136 -18.96 0.43 0.85
C HIS A 136 -19.13 1.31 2.10
N PRO A 137 -19.52 0.77 3.27
CA PRO A 137 -19.78 1.60 4.45
C PRO A 137 -18.51 2.26 5.02
N THR A 138 -17.34 1.68 4.74
CA THR A 138 -16.05 2.14 5.27
C THR A 138 -15.03 2.33 4.15
N ARG A 139 -13.95 3.07 4.42
CA ARG A 139 -12.81 3.21 3.52
C ARG A 139 -12.17 1.85 3.18
N LEU A 140 -12.07 0.94 4.14
CA LEU A 140 -11.57 -0.41 3.88
C LEU A 140 -12.48 -1.17 2.91
N ALA A 141 -13.80 -1.16 3.13
CA ALA A 141 -14.74 -1.83 2.25
C ALA A 141 -14.65 -1.28 0.82
N TYR A 142 -14.59 0.06 0.68
CA TYR A 142 -14.39 0.72 -0.60
C TYR A 142 -13.12 0.24 -1.31
N TRP A 143 -11.97 0.27 -0.64
CA TRP A 143 -10.72 -0.15 -1.29
C TRP A 143 -10.67 -1.65 -1.56
N ARG A 144 -11.27 -2.47 -0.69
CA ARG A 144 -11.41 -3.90 -0.92
C ARG A 144 -12.17 -4.14 -2.23
N ASP A 145 -13.24 -3.41 -2.52
CA ASP A 145 -14.04 -3.65 -3.72
C ASP A 145 -13.40 -3.09 -5.00
N ASN A 146 -12.43 -2.17 -4.85
CA ASN A 146 -11.63 -1.62 -5.94
C ASN A 146 -10.30 -2.36 -6.20
N TRP A 147 -9.72 -2.99 -5.17
CA TRP A 147 -8.43 -3.67 -5.23
C TRP A 147 -8.53 -5.06 -4.63
N TYR A 148 -8.22 -6.09 -5.42
CA TYR A 148 -8.25 -7.46 -4.95
C TYR A 148 -7.23 -7.70 -3.82
N GLU A 149 -6.00 -7.23 -3.99
CA GLU A 149 -4.89 -7.38 -3.03
C GLU A 149 -4.28 -6.03 -2.71
N LEU A 150 -4.08 -5.81 -1.42
CA LEU A 150 -3.24 -4.76 -0.87
C LEU A 150 -2.61 -5.35 0.38
N GLY A 151 -1.33 -5.08 0.59
CA GLY A 151 -0.67 -5.56 1.78
C GLY A 151 0.76 -5.08 1.92
N ALA A 152 1.26 -5.28 3.12
CA ALA A 152 2.65 -5.03 3.45
C ALA A 152 3.15 -6.05 4.48
N ARG A 153 4.44 -6.37 4.38
CA ARG A 153 5.17 -7.19 5.35
C ARG A 153 6.52 -6.57 5.62
N LEU A 154 6.94 -6.60 6.88
CA LEU A 154 8.33 -6.34 7.21
C LEU A 154 9.25 -7.41 6.61
N ASP A 155 10.37 -6.95 6.07
CA ASP A 155 11.44 -7.81 5.62
C ASP A 155 12.36 -8.18 6.79
N GLY A 156 11.92 -9.16 7.57
CA GLY A 156 12.57 -9.57 8.81
C GLY A 156 12.43 -8.55 9.94
N ASP A 157 13.24 -8.72 10.99
CA ASP A 157 13.19 -7.84 12.15
C ASP A 157 13.91 -6.51 11.88
N PRO A 158 13.32 -5.36 12.27
CA PRO A 158 14.00 -4.08 12.18
C PRO A 158 15.15 -3.97 13.17
N LYS A 159 16.15 -3.17 12.81
CA LYS A 159 17.23 -2.78 13.72
C LYS A 159 16.72 -1.71 14.66
N THR A 160 16.91 -1.91 15.96
CA THR A 160 16.43 -0.99 17.00
C THR A 160 17.57 -0.39 17.81
N THR A 161 17.56 0.93 18.01
CA THR A 161 18.49 1.64 18.88
C THR A 161 17.74 2.47 19.90
N VAL A 162 18.01 2.28 21.19
CA VAL A 162 17.46 3.12 22.26
C VAL A 162 18.36 4.35 22.42
N ASN A 163 17.79 5.52 22.22
CA ASN A 163 18.50 6.79 22.26
C ASN A 163 18.67 7.29 23.70
N HIS A 164 19.63 8.20 23.90
CA HIS A 164 19.89 8.80 25.22
C HIS A 164 18.71 9.57 25.79
N ASP A 165 17.80 10.07 24.95
CA ASP A 165 16.58 10.78 25.36
C ASP A 165 15.41 9.84 25.69
N GLY A 166 15.62 8.52 25.60
CA GLY A 166 14.61 7.50 25.87
C GLY A 166 13.68 7.19 24.71
N THR A 167 13.86 7.83 23.54
CA THR A 167 13.18 7.41 22.31
C THR A 167 13.84 6.16 21.73
N VAL A 168 13.14 5.44 20.86
CA VAL A 168 13.67 4.28 20.14
C VAL A 168 13.68 4.58 18.66
N THR A 169 14.84 4.47 18.02
CA THR A 169 14.97 4.52 16.56
C THR A 169 14.86 3.12 16.00
N THR A 170 14.00 2.92 15.00
CA THR A 170 13.87 1.67 14.26
C THR A 170 14.24 1.91 12.79
N THR A 171 15.01 0.99 12.20
CA THR A 171 15.29 1.00 10.76
C THR A 171 15.05 -0.38 10.18
N GLY A 172 14.40 -0.42 9.04
CA GLY A 172 14.05 -1.68 8.39
C GLY A 172 13.59 -1.45 6.96
N ARG A 173 13.06 -2.52 6.38
CA ARG A 173 12.52 -2.54 5.02
C ARG A 173 11.13 -3.19 5.06
N LEU A 174 10.19 -2.62 4.32
CA LEU A 174 8.89 -3.25 4.04
C LEU A 174 8.90 -3.75 2.61
N ASN A 175 8.25 -4.88 2.38
CA ASN A 175 7.77 -5.29 1.06
C ASN A 175 6.28 -5.01 1.00
N LEU A 176 5.82 -4.48 -0.13
CA LEU A 176 4.43 -4.12 -0.37
C LEU A 176 3.94 -4.80 -1.65
N ILE A 177 2.65 -5.06 -1.68
CA ILE A 177 1.95 -5.66 -2.82
C ILE A 177 0.65 -4.92 -3.09
N ALA A 178 0.34 -4.73 -4.36
CA ALA A 178 -0.96 -4.23 -4.81
C ALA A 178 -1.36 -4.90 -6.13
N TRP A 179 -2.61 -5.36 -6.20
CA TRP A 179 -3.19 -5.93 -7.42
C TRP A 179 -4.69 -5.63 -7.45
N ALA A 180 -5.15 -5.03 -8.54
CA ALA A 180 -6.53 -4.57 -8.63
C ALA A 180 -7.47 -5.67 -9.09
N ASN A 181 -7.24 -6.22 -10.29
CA ASN A 181 -8.12 -7.19 -10.92
C ASN A 181 -7.40 -7.96 -12.04
N THR A 182 -8.15 -8.77 -12.81
CA THR A 182 -7.67 -9.57 -13.94
C THR A 182 -7.63 -8.83 -15.29
N THR A 183 -7.90 -7.52 -15.31
CA THR A 183 -7.91 -6.74 -16.57
C THR A 183 -6.53 -6.81 -17.22
N GLY A 184 -6.49 -7.14 -18.52
CA GLY A 184 -5.26 -7.23 -19.29
C GLY A 184 -4.43 -8.50 -19.03
N ALA A 185 -4.91 -9.44 -18.21
CA ALA A 185 -4.20 -10.69 -17.95
C ALA A 185 -4.05 -11.51 -19.25
N ALA A 186 -2.85 -12.02 -19.49
CA ALA A 186 -2.62 -12.98 -20.55
C ALA A 186 -3.38 -14.29 -20.28
N THR A 187 -3.88 -14.94 -21.34
CA THR A 187 -4.56 -16.24 -21.22
C THR A 187 -4.03 -17.21 -22.25
N VAL A 188 -3.71 -18.43 -21.80
CA VAL A 188 -3.27 -19.57 -22.61
C VAL A 188 -4.16 -20.75 -22.20
N PRO A 189 -4.45 -21.76 -23.06
CA PRO A 189 -5.31 -22.87 -22.66
C PRO A 189 -4.90 -23.49 -21.31
N GLY A 190 -5.78 -23.38 -20.31
CA GLY A 190 -5.58 -23.88 -18.95
C GLY A 190 -4.69 -23.02 -18.05
N TYR A 191 -4.33 -21.80 -18.44
CA TYR A 191 -3.50 -20.88 -17.65
C TYR A 191 -3.89 -19.40 -17.86
N TRP A 192 -3.68 -18.58 -16.84
CA TRP A 192 -3.81 -17.12 -16.91
C TRP A 192 -2.64 -16.41 -16.23
N GLY A 193 -2.37 -15.16 -16.62
CA GLY A 193 -1.29 -14.34 -16.07
C GLY A 193 -1.71 -13.55 -14.83
N TYR A 194 -1.05 -13.81 -13.71
CA TYR A 194 -1.15 -13.06 -12.48
C TYR A 194 0.09 -12.16 -12.33
N SER A 195 -0.13 -10.84 -12.34
CA SER A 195 0.96 -9.86 -12.26
C SER A 195 0.66 -8.75 -11.26
N PRO A 196 0.79 -9.04 -9.95
CA PRO A 196 0.71 -8.02 -8.92
C PRO A 196 1.90 -7.06 -9.02
N ARG A 197 1.74 -5.84 -8.52
CA ARG A 197 2.87 -4.93 -8.31
C ARG A 197 3.46 -5.18 -6.95
N THR A 198 4.78 -5.36 -6.91
CA THR A 198 5.53 -5.47 -5.67
C THR A 198 6.66 -4.46 -5.63
N TRP A 199 6.91 -3.88 -4.46
CA TRP A 199 8.03 -2.96 -4.25
C TRP A 199 8.49 -3.00 -2.80
N SER A 200 9.71 -2.52 -2.56
CA SER A 200 10.26 -2.38 -1.23
C SER A 200 10.44 -0.93 -0.85
N LEU A 201 10.24 -0.62 0.43
CA LEU A 201 10.49 0.71 1.00
C LEU A 201 11.36 0.58 2.24
N ASP A 202 12.49 1.28 2.25
CA ASP A 202 13.26 1.47 3.47
C ASP A 202 12.59 2.52 4.35
N TYR A 203 12.64 2.30 5.66
CA TYR A 203 12.09 3.25 6.63
C TYR A 203 13.05 3.51 7.80
N THR A 204 12.87 4.67 8.40
CA THR A 204 13.51 5.04 9.65
C THR A 204 12.50 5.76 10.52
N ASP A 205 12.20 5.17 11.68
CA ASP A 205 11.20 5.72 12.57
C ASP A 205 11.80 6.11 13.92
N THR A 206 11.12 7.03 14.59
CA THR A 206 11.41 7.40 15.98
C THR A 206 10.15 7.19 16.82
N LEU A 207 10.24 6.31 17.80
CA LEU A 207 9.17 5.93 18.71
C LEU A 207 9.37 6.59 20.08
N THR A 208 8.30 7.15 20.63
CA THR A 208 8.27 7.63 22.02
C THR A 208 7.54 6.63 22.90
N VAL A 209 8.23 6.06 23.89
CA VAL A 209 7.66 5.05 24.79
C VAL A 209 7.32 5.67 26.15
N LYS A 210 6.07 5.48 26.58
CA LYS A 210 5.61 5.87 27.93
C LYS A 210 4.64 4.83 28.46
N GLY A 211 4.76 4.50 29.75
CA GLY A 211 3.87 3.52 30.39
C GLY A 211 3.87 2.14 29.72
N GLY A 212 5.01 1.72 29.15
CA GLY A 212 5.12 0.42 28.46
C GLY A 212 4.48 0.36 27.07
N LYS A 213 4.03 1.49 26.50
CA LYS A 213 3.45 1.58 25.16
C LYS A 213 4.09 2.67 24.32
N VAL A 214 4.00 2.52 23.00
CA VAL A 214 4.34 3.57 22.04
C VAL A 214 3.22 4.62 22.07
N THR A 215 3.58 5.87 22.33
CA THR A 215 2.65 7.00 22.49
C THR A 215 2.79 8.06 21.41
N ALA A 216 3.93 8.07 20.70
CA ALA A 216 4.12 8.90 19.52
C ALA A 216 5.05 8.18 18.55
N TRP A 217 4.81 8.39 17.27
CA TRP A 217 5.54 7.78 16.16
C TRP A 217 5.80 8.84 15.11
N ARG A 218 7.06 9.01 14.74
CA ARG A 218 7.46 9.78 13.57
C ARG A 218 8.10 8.81 12.58
N THR A 219 7.53 8.72 11.39
CA THR A 219 7.99 7.82 10.33
C THR A 219 8.43 8.59 9.09
N THR A 220 9.39 8.03 8.36
CA THR A 220 9.72 8.47 6.99
C THR A 220 8.76 7.94 5.93
N GLN A 221 7.91 6.96 6.27
CA GLN A 221 6.97 6.31 5.35
C GLN A 221 5.52 6.41 5.89
N PRO A 222 4.86 7.58 5.80
CA PRO A 222 3.55 7.81 6.41
C PRO A 222 2.36 7.26 5.59
N GLY A 223 2.60 6.67 4.41
CA GLY A 223 1.55 6.14 3.55
C GLY A 223 0.74 5.03 4.23
N TRP A 224 -0.58 5.02 4.04
CA TRP A 224 -1.46 4.07 4.71
C TRP A 224 -1.24 2.62 4.25
N LEU A 225 -0.73 2.40 3.03
CA LEU A 225 -0.33 1.04 2.62
C LEU A 225 0.83 0.50 3.46
N ALA A 226 1.75 1.37 3.88
CA ALA A 226 2.89 0.98 4.71
C ALA A 226 2.54 0.92 6.22
N ALA A 227 1.47 1.59 6.64
CA ALA A 227 1.09 1.75 8.04
C ALA A 227 -0.44 1.92 8.20
N PRO A 228 -1.27 0.91 7.88
CA PRO A 228 -2.71 1.05 7.78
C PRO A 228 -3.41 1.42 9.10
N MET A 229 -2.79 1.10 10.23
CA MET A 229 -3.36 1.33 11.57
C MET A 229 -3.38 2.81 11.96
N THR A 230 -2.51 3.63 11.37
CA THR A 230 -2.37 5.05 11.69
C THR A 230 -2.43 5.97 10.48
N GLY A 231 -2.23 5.43 9.28
CA GLY A 231 -2.18 6.21 8.04
C GLY A 231 -3.53 6.81 7.65
N ASP A 232 -3.46 7.83 6.79
CA ASP A 232 -4.63 8.47 6.19
C ASP A 232 -5.11 7.69 4.97
N TRP A 233 -6.32 7.14 5.04
CA TRP A 233 -6.93 6.30 4.01
C TRP A 233 -7.60 7.08 2.86
N SER A 234 -7.37 8.40 2.76
CA SER A 234 -7.93 9.24 1.70
C SER A 234 -7.28 9.05 0.34
N ALA A 235 -6.02 8.62 0.31
CA ALA A 235 -5.23 8.52 -0.91
C ALA A 235 -5.48 7.19 -1.65
N ASP A 236 -5.52 7.26 -2.98
CA ASP A 236 -5.56 6.10 -3.86
C ASP A 236 -4.32 5.20 -3.66
N PRO A 237 -4.47 3.86 -3.50
CA PRO A 237 -3.34 2.93 -3.52
C PRO A 237 -2.38 3.18 -4.68
N LEU A 238 -2.89 3.43 -5.89
CA LEU A 238 -2.06 3.64 -7.09
C LEU A 238 -1.09 4.82 -6.92
N SER A 239 -1.49 5.87 -6.22
CA SER A 239 -0.64 7.04 -5.95
C SER A 239 0.53 6.75 -5.01
N GLN A 240 0.51 5.62 -4.31
CA GLN A 240 1.55 5.15 -3.40
C GLN A 240 2.44 4.07 -4.02
N ILE A 241 2.13 3.62 -5.24
CA ILE A 241 2.95 2.63 -5.97
C ILE A 241 4.07 3.39 -6.72
N PRO A 242 5.34 3.13 -6.42
CA PRO A 242 6.45 3.73 -7.14
C PRO A 242 6.48 3.30 -8.61
N ALA A 243 6.92 4.19 -9.49
CA ALA A 243 7.02 3.90 -10.93
C ALA A 243 8.00 2.75 -11.24
N ASP A 244 9.01 2.54 -10.40
CA ASP A 244 10.03 1.49 -10.46
C ASP A 244 9.62 0.19 -9.74
N SER A 245 8.36 0.08 -9.32
CA SER A 245 7.80 -1.16 -8.80
C SER A 245 7.92 -2.31 -9.82
N THR A 246 8.13 -3.52 -9.32
CA THR A 246 8.20 -4.72 -10.14
C THR A 246 6.80 -5.25 -10.41
N GLN A 247 6.56 -5.72 -11.64
CA GLN A 247 5.33 -6.39 -12.04
C GLN A 247 5.67 -7.61 -12.90
N THR A 248 5.91 -8.73 -12.22
CA THR A 248 6.24 -10.00 -12.88
C THR A 248 4.97 -10.74 -13.22
N ASP A 249 4.83 -11.18 -14.47
CA ASP A 249 3.72 -12.03 -14.88
C ASP A 249 4.01 -13.50 -14.56
N THR A 250 3.14 -14.09 -13.74
CA THR A 250 3.25 -15.45 -13.26
C THR A 250 2.08 -16.27 -13.80
N PRO A 251 2.32 -17.36 -14.55
CA PRO A 251 1.25 -18.21 -15.03
C PRO A 251 0.61 -19.00 -13.88
N VAL A 252 -0.70 -18.86 -13.74
CA VAL A 252 -1.52 -19.59 -12.78
C VAL A 252 -2.39 -20.61 -13.53
N PRO A 253 -2.36 -21.90 -13.15
CA PRO A 253 -3.23 -22.91 -13.72
C PRO A 253 -4.72 -22.62 -13.50
N GLY A 254 -5.53 -22.89 -14.53
CA GLY A 254 -6.98 -22.75 -14.52
C GLY A 254 -7.48 -21.67 -15.47
N ASP A 255 -8.80 -21.51 -15.48
CA ASP A 255 -9.46 -20.41 -16.20
C ASP A 255 -9.28 -19.09 -15.42
N LEU A 256 -9.31 -17.98 -16.16
CA LEU A 256 -9.25 -16.65 -15.57
C LEU A 256 -10.42 -16.46 -14.59
N PRO A 257 -10.17 -16.14 -13.31
CA PRO A 257 -11.23 -16.06 -12.32
C PRO A 257 -12.06 -14.78 -12.47
N ASP A 258 -13.36 -14.90 -12.17
CA ASP A 258 -14.19 -13.75 -11.79
C ASP A 258 -13.94 -13.46 -10.30
N LEU A 259 -13.39 -12.28 -10.03
CA LEU A 259 -13.02 -11.85 -8.68
C LEU A 259 -14.19 -11.26 -7.90
N GLY A 260 -15.35 -11.06 -8.54
CA GLY A 260 -16.55 -10.50 -7.89
C GLY A 260 -16.35 -9.07 -7.37
N LEU A 261 -15.49 -8.29 -8.02
CA LEU A 261 -15.23 -6.88 -7.68
C LEU A 261 -16.28 -5.97 -8.34
N ASP A 262 -16.62 -4.87 -7.66
CA ASP A 262 -17.47 -3.79 -8.20
C ASP A 262 -16.72 -2.45 -8.08
N PRO A 263 -15.67 -2.23 -8.90
CA PRO A 263 -14.82 -1.07 -8.76
C PRO A 263 -15.53 0.21 -9.20
N ASP A 264 -15.17 1.34 -8.58
CA ASP A 264 -15.59 2.66 -9.05
C ASP A 264 -15.10 2.86 -10.49
N PRO A 265 -16.00 3.10 -11.47
CA PRO A 265 -15.61 3.25 -12.87
C PRO A 265 -14.73 4.48 -13.14
N GLY A 266 -14.69 5.45 -12.23
CA GLY A 266 -13.81 6.61 -12.30
C GLY A 266 -12.42 6.39 -11.71
N LEU A 267 -12.19 5.25 -11.03
CA LEU A 267 -10.91 4.93 -10.43
C LEU A 267 -9.96 4.32 -11.47
N ALA A 268 -8.79 4.95 -11.64
CA ALA A 268 -7.73 4.36 -12.42
C ALA A 268 -7.15 3.17 -11.65
N VAL A 269 -7.29 1.97 -12.21
CA VAL A 269 -6.65 0.76 -11.68
C VAL A 269 -5.59 0.27 -12.66
N MET A 270 -4.59 -0.41 -12.12
CA MET A 270 -3.51 -0.95 -12.93
C MET A 270 -3.92 -2.26 -13.60
N ALA A 271 -3.64 -2.38 -14.89
CA ALA A 271 -3.80 -3.64 -15.62
C ALA A 271 -2.67 -4.63 -15.29
N ASN A 272 -2.95 -5.92 -15.51
CA ASN A 272 -1.93 -6.96 -15.54
C ASN A 272 -0.93 -6.69 -16.66
N ASN A 273 0.28 -7.21 -16.48
CA ASN A 273 1.22 -7.34 -17.56
C ASN A 273 0.69 -8.39 -18.55
N ALA A 274 0.60 -8.01 -19.83
CA ALA A 274 0.11 -8.89 -20.89
C ALA A 274 1.23 -9.78 -21.47
N ASP A 275 2.47 -9.57 -21.04
CA ASP A 275 3.64 -10.26 -21.58
C ASP A 275 3.79 -11.66 -20.97
N THR A 276 3.61 -12.70 -21.80
CA THR A 276 3.91 -14.11 -21.43
C THR A 276 5.41 -14.40 -21.53
N THR A 277 6.23 -13.63 -20.83
CA THR A 277 7.70 -13.73 -20.88
C THR A 277 8.25 -14.51 -19.68
N GLY A 278 9.45 -15.06 -19.82
CA GLY A 278 10.11 -15.84 -18.78
C GLY A 278 9.91 -17.35 -18.88
N GLN A 279 10.73 -18.11 -18.14
CA GLN A 279 10.86 -19.56 -18.32
C GLN A 279 9.54 -20.32 -18.06
N ALA A 280 8.75 -19.89 -17.07
CA ALA A 280 7.50 -20.55 -16.73
C ALA A 280 6.49 -20.50 -17.90
N TRP A 281 6.37 -19.34 -18.55
CA TRP A 281 5.54 -19.20 -19.74
C TRP A 281 6.08 -19.98 -20.94
N ILE A 282 7.40 -19.96 -21.16
CA ILE A 282 8.06 -20.75 -22.22
C ILE A 282 7.71 -22.25 -22.07
N ASP A 283 7.85 -22.78 -20.85
CA ASP A 283 7.57 -24.19 -20.56
C ASP A 283 6.09 -24.55 -20.76
N ILE A 284 5.16 -23.63 -20.48
CA ILE A 284 3.73 -23.82 -20.70
C ILE A 284 3.40 -23.78 -22.19
N LEU A 285 3.90 -22.77 -22.92
CA LEU A 285 3.66 -22.61 -24.34
C LEU A 285 4.18 -23.82 -25.14
N ALA A 286 5.34 -24.35 -24.76
CA ALA A 286 5.89 -25.58 -25.36
C ALA A 286 5.01 -26.83 -25.13
N LYS A 287 4.21 -26.87 -24.04
CA LYS A 287 3.29 -27.98 -23.73
C LYS A 287 1.93 -27.82 -24.39
N VAL A 288 1.41 -26.58 -24.43
CA VAL A 288 0.05 -26.28 -24.93
C VAL A 288 0.01 -26.04 -26.44
N ALA A 289 1.16 -25.84 -27.08
CA ALA A 289 1.33 -25.92 -28.52
C ALA A 289 1.85 -27.33 -28.88
N PRO A 290 1.02 -28.39 -28.90
CA PRO A 290 1.45 -29.64 -29.51
C PRO A 290 1.78 -29.35 -30.98
N GLY A 291 2.90 -29.89 -31.45
CA GLY A 291 3.43 -29.66 -32.79
C GLY A 291 2.34 -29.65 -33.85
N GLN A 292 2.40 -28.65 -34.74
CA GLN A 292 1.61 -28.65 -35.97
C GLN A 292 2.03 -29.84 -36.81
N THR A 293 1.42 -31.00 -36.56
CA THR A 293 1.37 -32.09 -37.52
C THR A 293 0.39 -31.66 -38.61
N ASP A 294 0.85 -31.67 -39.86
CA ASP A 294 -0.06 -31.52 -40.99
C ASP A 294 -0.96 -32.77 -41.11
N GLU A 295 -1.98 -32.71 -41.96
CA GLU A 295 -3.00 -33.75 -42.19
C GLU A 295 -2.43 -35.13 -42.62
N GLN A 296 -1.11 -35.30 -42.62
CA GLN A 296 -0.39 -36.53 -42.99
C GLN A 296 0.43 -37.13 -41.83
N GLY A 297 0.43 -36.53 -40.64
CA GLY A 297 1.01 -37.14 -39.43
C GLY A 297 2.54 -37.24 -39.41
N ASN A 298 3.24 -36.37 -40.13
CA ASN A 298 4.69 -36.25 -40.01
C ASN A 298 5.09 -35.18 -38.99
N ASP A 299 6.05 -35.54 -38.13
CA ASP A 299 6.65 -34.67 -37.12
C ASP A 299 7.46 -33.56 -37.81
N ARG A 300 7.10 -32.29 -37.58
CA ARG A 300 7.82 -31.10 -38.10
C ARG A 300 8.92 -30.65 -37.14
N SER A 301 9.62 -31.59 -36.50
CA SER A 301 10.70 -31.26 -35.56
C SER A 301 11.89 -30.53 -36.19
N ASP A 302 12.00 -30.48 -37.53
CA ASP A 302 13.23 -30.06 -38.19
C ASP A 302 13.17 -28.71 -38.94
N ASP A 303 12.01 -28.04 -39.04
CA ASP A 303 11.88 -26.81 -39.88
C ASP A 303 11.39 -25.55 -39.16
N GLN A 304 11.26 -25.57 -37.83
CA GLN A 304 11.17 -24.35 -37.02
C GLN A 304 12.16 -24.39 -35.86
N ARG A 305 13.45 -24.39 -36.21
CA ARG A 305 14.37 -23.55 -35.44
C ARG A 305 13.75 -22.15 -35.46
N LEU A 306 13.32 -21.66 -34.30
CA LEU A 306 13.07 -20.24 -34.07
C LEU A 306 14.09 -19.47 -34.90
N SER A 307 13.62 -18.63 -35.82
CA SER A 307 14.54 -17.81 -36.59
C SER A 307 15.41 -17.09 -35.56
N GLU A 308 16.70 -16.96 -35.83
CA GLU A 308 17.66 -16.34 -34.89
C GLU A 308 17.15 -14.95 -34.40
N GLN A 309 16.29 -14.31 -35.20
CA GLN A 309 15.56 -13.07 -34.89
C GLN A 309 14.49 -13.19 -33.79
N ASP A 310 13.82 -14.32 -33.63
CA ASP A 310 12.82 -14.54 -32.57
C ASP A 310 13.48 -14.86 -31.22
N TYR A 311 14.66 -15.50 -31.25
CA TYR A 311 15.46 -15.73 -30.05
C TYR A 311 16.16 -14.44 -29.58
N GLU A 312 16.64 -13.61 -30.51
CA GLU A 312 17.23 -12.29 -30.17
C GLU A 312 16.20 -11.34 -29.55
N ARG A 313 14.93 -11.40 -29.94
CA ARG A 313 13.85 -10.64 -29.27
C ARG A 313 13.51 -11.10 -27.86
N LEU A 314 13.76 -12.37 -27.53
CA LEU A 314 13.46 -12.94 -26.21
C LEU A 314 14.63 -12.78 -25.21
N VAL A 315 15.84 -12.50 -25.69
CA VAL A 315 17.06 -12.42 -24.86
C VAL A 315 17.71 -11.03 -24.89
N GLY A 316 17.44 -10.21 -25.92
CA GLY A 316 17.96 -8.85 -26.06
C GLY A 316 16.91 -7.79 -25.72
N GLY A 317 17.01 -7.20 -24.54
CA GLY A 317 16.30 -5.98 -24.20
C GLY A 317 16.90 -4.76 -24.92
N ASP A 318 16.01 -3.85 -25.31
CA ASP A 318 16.14 -2.42 -25.08
C ASP A 318 14.79 -1.92 -24.50
#